data_AF-A0A9W7GAT9-F1
#
_entry.id   AF-A0A9W7GAT9-F1
#
_cell.length_a   1.000
_cell.length_b   1.000
_cell.length_c   1.000
_cell.angle_alpha   90.00
_cell.angle_beta   90.00
_cell.angle_gamma   90.00
#
_symmetry.space_group_name_H-M   'P 1'
#
loop_
_entity.id
_entity.type
_entity.pdbx_description
1 polymer ?
#
loop_
_entity_poly.entity_id
_entity_poly.type
_entity_poly.pdbx_seq_one_letter_code
_entity_poly.pdbx_strand_id
1 'polypeptide(L)'
;MDPYYHFNTVLSERMDVLGTTVSSYLSTVSTCDTSTSLDYKTLRKTTKKLLKSTEGTLKDLQSTIRAVENDRGKFEHIDDDELSRRRAFVSDGCQLWTIVTLTLTLVVLTALVFYLP
;
A
#
# COMPACT_ATOMS: atom_id res chain seq x y z
N MET A 1 -7.69 12.41 20.41
CA MET A 1 -6.83 11.35 19.86
C MET A 1 -6.10 11.94 18.67
N ASP A 2 -4.77 11.82 18.62
CA ASP A 2 -3.96 12.37 17.50
C ASP A 2 -4.29 11.60 16.20
N PRO A 3 -4.72 12.30 15.12
CA PRO A 3 -5.07 11.69 13.84
C PRO A 3 -3.98 10.77 13.26
N TYR A 4 -2.70 11.03 13.55
CA TYR A 4 -1.59 10.21 13.09
C TYR A 4 -1.76 8.73 13.48
N TYR A 5 -2.06 8.45 14.76
CA TYR A 5 -2.17 7.07 15.24
C TYR A 5 -3.36 6.34 14.64
N HIS A 6 -4.47 7.05 14.40
CA HIS A 6 -5.62 6.48 13.70
C HIS A 6 -5.24 6.04 12.29
N PHE A 7 -4.60 6.91 11.51
CA PHE A 7 -4.17 6.56 10.16
C PHE A 7 -3.06 5.50 10.14
N ASN A 8 -2.19 5.46 11.15
CA ASN A 8 -1.15 4.44 11.27
C ASN A 8 -1.77 3.04 11.45
N THR A 9 -2.73 2.90 12.37
CA THR A 9 -3.46 1.64 12.56
C THR A 9 -4.17 1.23 11.27
N VAL A 10 -4.91 2.15 10.64
CA VAL A 10 -5.62 1.87 9.39
C VAL A 10 -4.67 1.47 8.27
N LEU A 11 -3.49 2.09 8.16
CA LEU A 11 -2.50 1.74 7.15
C LEU A 11 -1.92 0.35 7.40
N SER A 12 -1.60 0.03 8.65
CA SER A 12 -1.04 -1.28 9.04
C SER A 12 -2.02 -2.42 8.73
N GLU A 13 -3.28 -2.29 9.14
CA GLU A 13 -4.33 -3.27 8.83
C GLU A 13 -4.51 -3.44 7.31
N ARG A 14 -4.48 -2.34 6.55
CA ARG A 14 -4.58 -2.40 5.09
C ARG A 14 -3.38 -3.06 4.44
N MET A 15 -2.18 -2.89 5.00
CA MET A 15 -0.98 -3.56 4.50
C MET A 15 -1.05 -5.08 4.72
N ASP A 16 -1.58 -5.54 5.85
CA ASP A 16 -1.79 -6.97 6.11
C ASP A 16 -2.81 -7.58 5.14
N VAL A 17 -3.94 -6.91 4.94
CA VAL A 17 -4.97 -7.34 3.97
C VAL A 17 -4.41 -7.29 2.55
N LEU A 18 -3.58 -6.30 2.22
CA LEU A 18 -2.95 -6.21 0.91
C LEU A 18 -1.94 -7.36 0.70
N GLY A 19 -1.13 -7.69 1.70
CA GLY A 19 -0.17 -8.78 1.64
C GLY A 19 -0.84 -10.14 1.38
N THR A 20 -1.93 -10.43 2.09
CA THR A 20 -2.72 -11.65 1.90
C THR A 20 -3.40 -11.69 0.52
N THR A 21 -3.97 -10.57 0.09
CA THR A 21 -4.62 -10.45 -1.23
C THR A 21 -3.61 -10.61 -2.37
N VAL A 22 -2.42 -10.00 -2.26
CA VAL A 22 -1.34 -10.11 -3.26
C VAL A 22 -0.82 -11.54 -3.31
N SER A 23 -0.60 -12.18 -2.16
CA SER A 23 -0.16 -13.58 -2.11
C SER A 23 -1.16 -14.50 -2.80
N SER A 24 -2.45 -14.28 -2.57
CA SER A 24 -3.53 -15.03 -3.22
C SER A 24 -3.55 -14.77 -4.73
N TYR A 25 -3.35 -13.51 -5.15
CA TYR A 25 -3.27 -13.13 -6.55
C TYR A 25 -2.11 -13.81 -7.28
N LEU A 26 -0.92 -13.81 -6.69
CA LEU A 26 0.25 -14.47 -7.26
C LEU A 26 0.02 -15.99 -7.38
N SER A 27 -0.56 -16.61 -6.36
CA SER A 27 -0.93 -18.03 -6.40
C SER A 27 -1.90 -18.33 -7.54
N THR A 28 -2.99 -17.56 -7.69
CA THR A 28 -3.96 -17.73 -8.78
C THR A 28 -3.33 -17.53 -10.16
N VAL A 29 -2.46 -16.54 -10.32
CA VAL A 29 -1.74 -16.31 -11.59
C VAL A 29 -0.85 -17.49 -11.94
N SER A 30 -0.19 -18.10 -10.95
CA SER A 30 0.74 -19.22 -11.18
C SER A 30 0.05 -20.57 -11.45
N THR A 31 -1.24 -20.71 -11.11
CA THR A 31 -1.94 -22.01 -11.10
C THR A 31 -3.11 -22.12 -12.07
N CYS A 32 -3.55 -21.02 -12.67
CA CYS A 32 -4.77 -20.99 -13.46
C CYS A 32 -4.58 -20.28 -14.82
N ASP A 33 -5.37 -20.68 -15.82
CA ASP A 33 -5.49 -19.92 -17.06
C ASP A 33 -6.13 -18.55 -16.78
N THR A 34 -5.30 -17.52 -16.76
CA THR A 34 -5.69 -16.15 -16.42
C THR A 34 -6.58 -15.49 -17.48
N SER A 35 -6.67 -16.04 -18.69
CA SER A 35 -7.49 -15.47 -19.77
C SER A 35 -9.00 -15.67 -19.52
N THR A 36 -9.35 -16.80 -18.92
CA THR A 36 -10.75 -17.24 -18.72
C THR A 36 -11.21 -17.15 -17.27
N SER A 37 -10.30 -17.21 -16.29
CA SER A 37 -10.64 -17.24 -14.85
C SER A 37 -11.36 -15.97 -14.36
N LEU A 38 -12.61 -16.15 -13.90
CA LEU A 38 -13.39 -15.10 -13.25
C LEU A 38 -12.80 -14.71 -11.89
N ASP A 39 -12.24 -15.69 -11.17
CA ASP A 39 -11.58 -15.48 -9.89
C ASP A 39 -10.36 -14.59 -10.05
N TYR A 40 -9.50 -14.85 -11.05
CA TYR A 40 -8.38 -13.99 -11.40
C TYR A 40 -8.85 -12.55 -11.70
N LYS A 41 -9.88 -12.38 -12.53
CA LYS A 41 -10.41 -11.05 -12.90
C LYS A 41 -10.93 -10.29 -11.67
N THR A 42 -11.62 -10.98 -10.78
CA THR A 42 -12.16 -10.44 -9.52
C THR A 42 -11.02 -10.05 -8.59
N LEU A 43 -10.08 -10.97 -8.35
CA LEU A 43 -8.94 -10.76 -7.46
C LEU A 43 -8.03 -9.62 -7.96
N ARG A 44 -7.81 -9.52 -9.28
CA ARG A 44 -7.10 -8.41 -9.92
C ARG A 44 -7.77 -7.07 -9.60
N LYS A 45 -9.09 -7.00 -9.75
CA LYS A 45 -9.86 -5.77 -9.49
C LYS A 45 -9.83 -5.40 -8.01
N THR A 46 -9.97 -6.37 -7.12
CA THR A 46 -9.89 -6.18 -5.65
C THR A 46 -8.50 -5.70 -5.24
N THR A 47 -7.44 -6.37 -5.70
CA THR A 47 -6.03 -5.99 -5.44
C THR A 47 -5.77 -4.55 -5.90
N LYS A 48 -6.21 -4.18 -7.11
CA LYS A 48 -6.06 -2.82 -7.64
C LYS A 48 -6.79 -1.77 -6.80
N LYS A 49 -8.01 -2.06 -6.35
CA LYS A 49 -8.77 -1.14 -5.48
C LYS A 49 -8.07 -0.97 -4.14
N LEU A 50 -7.61 -2.06 -3.54
CA LEU A 50 -6.94 -2.05 -2.25
C LEU A 50 -5.63 -1.26 -2.32
N LEU A 51 -4.81 -1.46 -3.35
CA LEU A 51 -3.60 -0.68 -3.61
C LEU A 51 -3.84 0.83 -3.63
N LYS A 52 -4.86 1.27 -4.39
CA LYS A 52 -5.22 2.69 -4.47
C LYS A 52 -5.70 3.24 -3.14
N SER A 53 -6.42 2.43 -2.36
CA SER A 53 -6.92 2.83 -1.05
C SER A 53 -5.77 2.98 -0.05
N THR A 54 -4.84 2.01 -0.02
CA THR A 54 -3.62 2.05 0.81
C THR A 54 -2.73 3.24 0.43
N GLU A 55 -2.57 3.52 -0.87
CA GLU A 55 -1.85 4.71 -1.36
C GLU A 55 -2.48 6.02 -0.85
N GLY A 56 -3.81 6.12 -0.87
CA GLY A 56 -4.54 7.26 -0.32
C GLY A 56 -4.23 7.47 1.16
N THR A 57 -4.32 6.40 1.97
CA THR A 57 -4.00 6.48 3.40
C THR A 57 -2.55 6.88 3.65
N LEU A 58 -1.60 6.38 2.86
CA LEU A 58 -0.20 6.78 2.96
C LEU A 58 -0.01 8.28 2.67
N LYS A 59 -0.72 8.82 1.66
CA LYS A 59 -0.71 10.27 1.33
C LYS A 59 -1.33 11.13 2.43
N ASP A 60 -2.39 10.65 3.06
CA ASP A 60 -3.00 11.33 4.21
C ASP A 60 -2.01 11.37 5.39
N LEU A 61 -1.35 10.25 5.67
CA LEU A 61 -0.35 10.14 6.73
C LEU A 61 0.87 11.06 6.46
N GLN A 62 1.35 11.11 5.22
CA GLN A 62 2.35 12.09 4.76
C GLN A 62 1.90 13.54 5.00
N SER A 63 0.63 13.84 4.73
CA SER A 63 0.08 15.18 4.89
C SER A 63 -0.01 15.58 6.36
N THR A 64 -0.31 14.64 7.26
CA THR A 64 -0.29 14.91 8.72
C THR A 64 1.12 15.24 9.22
N ILE A 65 2.15 14.53 8.76
CA ILE A 65 3.55 14.83 9.10
C ILE A 65 3.94 16.23 8.60
N ARG A 66 3.62 16.55 7.34
CA ARG A 66 3.89 17.89 6.77
C ARG A 66 3.19 19.01 7.53
N ALA A 67 1.97 18.77 8.02
CA ALA A 67 1.25 19.76 8.82
C ALA A 67 1.98 20.04 10.14
N VAL A 68 2.51 19.00 10.79
CA VAL A 68 3.33 19.15 12.01
C VAL A 68 4.63 19.88 11.71
N GLU A 69 5.31 19.56 10.61
CA GLU A 69 6.55 20.21 10.19
C GLU A 69 6.38 21.70 9.89
N ASN A 70 5.29 22.07 9.21
CA ASN A 70 5.03 23.44 8.80
C ASN A 70 4.65 24.37 9.97
N ASP A 71 4.09 23.81 11.04
CA ASP A 71 3.57 24.60 12.17
C ASP A 71 3.95 23.96 13.51
N ARG A 72 5.27 23.78 13.74
CA ARG A 72 5.82 23.12 14.94
C ARG A 72 5.30 23.73 16.25
N GLY A 73 5.07 25.03 16.29
CA GLY A 73 4.55 25.73 17.47
C GLY A 73 3.09 25.38 17.82
N LYS A 74 2.31 24.87 16.88
CA LYS A 74 0.95 24.35 17.16
C LYS A 74 0.95 22.92 17.69
N PHE A 75 2.07 22.20 17.52
CA PHE A 75 2.22 20.80 17.88
C PHE A 75 3.38 20.60 18.88
N GLU A 76 3.46 21.44 19.92
CA GLU A 76 4.54 21.41 20.92
C GLU A 76 4.66 20.08 21.68
N HIS A 77 3.59 19.28 21.71
CA HIS A 77 3.56 17.94 22.30
C HIS A 77 4.19 16.85 21.42
N ILE A 78 4.55 17.19 20.17
CA ILE A 78 5.25 16.30 19.24
C ILE A 78 6.72 16.73 19.20
N ASP A 79 7.55 15.99 19.92
CA ASP A 79 8.99 16.19 19.92
C ASP A 79 9.64 15.71 18.60
N ASP A 80 10.93 16.02 18.46
CA ASP A 80 11.70 15.65 17.26
C ASP A 80 11.86 14.13 17.11
N ASP A 81 11.94 13.40 18.21
CA ASP A 81 12.06 11.93 18.20
C ASP A 81 10.79 11.28 17.67
N GLU A 82 9.63 11.73 18.15
CA GLU A 82 8.32 11.31 17.66
C GLU A 82 8.17 11.67 16.19
N LEU A 83 8.45 12.91 15.78
CA LEU A 83 8.36 13.31 14.37
C LEU A 83 9.28 12.47 13.48
N SER A 84 10.49 12.13 13.96
CA SER A 84 11.44 11.26 13.26
C SER A 84 10.89 9.84 13.10
N ARG A 85 10.30 9.25 14.15
CA ARG A 85 9.61 7.95 14.06
C ARG A 85 8.48 7.97 13.04
N ARG A 86 7.69 9.05 13.03
CA ARG A 86 6.59 9.21 12.05
C ARG A 86 7.10 9.23 10.62
N ARG A 87 8.20 9.95 10.36
CA ARG A 87 8.85 10.01 9.05
C ARG A 87 9.38 8.64 8.61
N ALA A 88 10.07 7.93 9.49
CA ALA A 88 10.61 6.61 9.19
C ALA A 88 9.49 5.64 8.77
N PHE A 89 8.40 5.59 9.54
CA PHE A 89 7.25 4.73 9.22
C PHE A 89 6.64 5.02 7.83
N VAL A 90 6.48 6.30 7.48
CA VAL A 90 5.97 6.69 6.17
C VAL A 90 6.93 6.36 5.03
N SER A 91 8.23 6.55 5.27
CA SER A 91 9.28 6.20 4.30
C SER A 91 9.26 4.71 4.00
N ASP A 92 9.22 3.87 5.03
CA ASP A 92 9.19 2.42 4.92
C ASP A 92 7.92 1.95 4.20
N GLY A 93 6.76 2.53 4.55
CA GLY A 93 5.49 2.26 3.86
C GLY A 93 5.52 2.61 2.36
N CYS A 94 6.20 3.70 1.98
CA CYS A 94 6.36 4.12 0.59
C CYS A 94 7.24 3.16 -0.23
N GLN A 95 8.34 2.69 0.38
CA GLN A 95 9.22 1.69 -0.24
C GLN A 95 8.46 0.38 -0.48
N LEU A 96 7.74 -0.10 0.53
CA LEU A 96 6.99 -1.35 0.44
C LEU A 96 5.88 -1.26 -0.63
N TRP A 97 5.19 -0.11 -0.72
CA TRP A 97 4.20 0.14 -1.76
C TRP A 97 4.79 0.13 -3.17
N THR A 98 6.00 0.70 -3.33
CA THR A 98 6.72 0.69 -4.61
C THR A 98 7.08 -0.74 -5.01
N ILE A 99 7.61 -1.54 -4.07
CA ILE A 99 7.97 -2.95 -4.32
C ILE A 99 6.75 -3.78 -4.71
N VAL A 100 5.63 -3.65 -4.00
CA VAL A 100 4.39 -4.38 -4.32
C VAL A 100 3.86 -3.99 -5.69
N THR A 101 3.85 -2.69 -6.00
CA THR A 101 3.38 -2.19 -7.31
C THR A 101 4.25 -2.71 -8.44
N LEU A 102 5.58 -2.63 -8.31
CA LEU A 102 6.52 -3.15 -9.30
C LEU A 102 6.36 -4.65 -9.52
N THR A 103 6.27 -5.43 -8.43
CA THR A 103 6.08 -6.89 -8.50
C THR A 103 4.81 -7.25 -9.26
N LEU A 104 3.69 -6.57 -8.97
CA LEU A 104 2.43 -6.81 -9.66
C LEU A 104 2.48 -6.40 -11.13
N THR A 105 3.12 -5.27 -11.47
CA THR A 105 3.28 -4.87 -12.87
C THR A 105 4.12 -5.87 -13.66
N LEU A 106 5.19 -6.38 -13.05
CA LEU A 106 6.10 -7.33 -13.68
C LEU A 106 5.40 -8.68 -13.90
N VAL A 107 4.65 -9.16 -12.92
CA VAL A 107 3.84 -10.39 -13.05
C VAL A 107 2.78 -10.26 -14.14
N VAL A 108 2.06 -9.13 -14.21
CA VAL A 108 1.07 -8.89 -15.28
C VAL A 108 1.74 -8.82 -16.66
N LEU A 109 2.90 -8.18 -16.78
CA LEU A 109 3.66 -8.13 -18.04
C LEU A 109 4.12 -9.52 -18.47
N THR A 110 4.65 -10.33 -17.55
CA THR A 110 5.04 -11.72 -17.87
C THR A 110 3.83 -12.55 -18.29
N ALA A 111 2.70 -12.46 -17.58
CA ALA A 111 1.48 -13.16 -17.97
C ALA A 111 0.97 -12.70 -19.34
N LEU A 112 1.03 -11.40 -19.67
CA LEU A 112 0.67 -10.90 -20.99
C LEU A 112 1.60 -11.42 -22.10
N VAL A 113 2.92 -11.46 -21.86
CA VAL A 113 3.90 -11.92 -22.85
C VAL A 113 3.81 -13.43 -23.10
N PHE A 114 3.54 -14.23 -22.07
CA PHE A 114 3.48 -15.68 -22.19
C PHE A 114 2.08 -16.23 -22.57
N TYR A 115 1.00 -15.46 -22.35
CA TYR A 115 -0.38 -15.92 -22.58
C TYR A 115 -1.19 -15.11 -23.61
N LEU A 116 -0.63 -14.06 -24.26
CA LEU A 116 -1.18 -13.57 -25.52
C LEU A 116 -0.46 -14.24 -26.71
N PRO A 117 -1.18 -14.96 -27.59
CA PRO A 117 -0.64 -15.43 -28.87
C PRO A 117 -0.38 -14.27 -29.85
#